data_AF-A0A9D3U9F1-F1
#
_entry.id   AF-A0A9D3U9F1-F1
#
_cell.length_a   1.000
_cell.length_b   1.000
_cell.length_c   1.000
_cell.angle_alpha   90.00
_cell.angle_beta   90.00
_cell.angle_gamma   90.00
#
_symmetry.space_group_name_H-M   'P 1'
#
loop_
_entity.id
_entity.type
_entity.pdbx_description
1 polymer ?
#
loop_
_entity_poly.entity_id
_entity_poly.type
_entity_poly.pdbx_seq_one_letter_code
_entity_poly.pdbx_strand_id
1 'polypeptide(L)'
;MTTPIPTSILRYHVANSQAKRTDLAKVIRPAKDNFIATYPDNFICTLFTRNRMFSPSLYYALAVAIDRYQGFIILMYLFETYLDLRQHATLNLPTLPKTLEGVISQEKFEKFRAYSLYKSHFHFVHEFVTILIDSAILFFGILPWFWKKSRTFLPLLGLNEENKILHTFSFLASVMIWSQITDQPFSLYSTFVIKARHGFNKQTIWLFFKDLIKGICLAIVLGLPIVSAIIVISGGPYLAIYLWAFMFELSLVMMTIYPILIAPIFNKFIHVYMYCFFKNKRIVLYDTLVQQVGSTQFLCPT
;
A
#
# COMPACT_ATOMS: atom_id res chain seq x y z
N MET A 1 -1.21 -43.98 44.78
CA MET A 1 -0.26 -45.07 44.45
C MET A 1 -0.03 -45.04 42.95
N THR A 2 1.04 -44.37 42.50
CA THR A 2 1.44 -44.33 41.08
C THR A 2 2.43 -45.46 40.83
N THR A 3 2.02 -46.48 40.08
CA THR A 3 2.90 -47.57 39.68
C THR A 3 3.95 -47.04 38.70
N PRO A 4 5.26 -47.32 38.90
CA PRO A 4 6.30 -46.85 37.99
C PRO A 4 6.20 -47.57 36.64
N ILE A 5 6.28 -46.80 35.56
CA ILE A 5 6.29 -47.30 34.18
C ILE A 5 7.54 -48.18 33.98
N PRO A 6 7.43 -49.41 33.45
CA PRO A 6 8.58 -50.28 33.21
C PRO A 6 9.63 -49.61 32.33
N THR A 7 10.88 -49.58 32.80
CA THR A 7 12.04 -48.96 32.15
C THR A 7 12.32 -49.51 30.73
N SER A 8 11.82 -50.70 30.39
CA SER A 8 11.90 -51.29 29.06
C SER A 8 11.05 -50.54 28.02
N ILE A 9 9.85 -50.08 28.39
CA ILE A 9 8.93 -49.37 27.50
C ILE A 9 9.46 -47.96 27.20
N LEU A 10 10.02 -47.30 28.21
CA LEU A 10 10.67 -45.99 28.07
C LEU A 10 11.90 -46.06 27.16
N ARG A 11 12.74 -47.11 27.29
CA ARG A 11 13.89 -47.32 26.39
C ARG A 11 13.47 -47.58 24.95
N TYR A 12 12.41 -48.35 24.72
CA TYR A 12 11.90 -48.62 23.38
C TYR A 12 11.37 -47.34 22.69
N HIS A 13 10.61 -46.52 23.42
CA HIS A 13 10.05 -45.27 22.88
C HIS A 13 11.14 -44.23 22.57
N VAL A 14 12.17 -44.13 23.43
CA VAL A 14 13.33 -43.26 23.21
C VAL A 14 14.15 -43.74 22.00
N ALA A 15 14.40 -45.05 21.88
CA ALA A 15 15.13 -45.62 20.76
C ALA A 15 14.41 -45.41 19.42
N ASN A 16 13.08 -45.58 19.38
CA ASN A 16 12.28 -45.40 18.16
C ASN A 16 12.19 -43.90 17.76
N SER A 17 12.10 -43.00 18.74
CA SER A 17 12.14 -41.54 18.51
C SER A 17 13.51 -41.07 17.98
N GLN A 18 14.60 -41.64 18.53
CA GLN A 18 15.97 -41.39 18.07
C GLN A 18 16.17 -41.91 16.64
N ALA A 19 15.74 -43.15 16.35
CA ALA A 19 15.83 -43.76 15.01
C ALA A 19 15.09 -42.91 13.95
N LYS A 20 13.87 -42.46 14.27
CA LYS A 20 13.06 -41.60 13.38
C LYS A 20 13.70 -40.22 13.14
N ARG A 21 14.40 -39.65 14.14
CA ARG A 21 15.20 -38.42 13.95
C ARG A 21 16.44 -38.64 13.08
N THR A 22 17.14 -39.78 13.22
CA THR A 22 18.29 -40.08 12.37
C THR A 22 17.90 -40.30 10.91
N ASP A 23 16.75 -40.92 10.65
CA ASP A 23 16.26 -41.12 9.27
C ASP A 23 15.77 -39.82 8.64
N LEU A 24 15.02 -38.97 9.37
CA LEU A 24 14.69 -37.62 8.89
C LEU A 24 15.94 -36.77 8.64
N ALA A 25 16.98 -36.89 9.48
CA ALA A 25 18.24 -36.18 9.28
C ALA A 25 19.07 -36.71 8.10
N LYS A 26 18.84 -37.96 7.65
CA LYS A 26 19.45 -38.53 6.44
C LYS A 26 18.74 -38.10 5.15
N VAL A 27 17.46 -37.73 5.22
CA VAL A 27 16.69 -37.21 4.07
C VAL A 27 16.83 -35.69 3.93
N ILE A 28 16.83 -34.95 5.05
CA ILE A 28 16.88 -33.48 5.03
C ILE A 28 18.28 -32.95 4.68
N ARG A 29 19.36 -33.61 5.13
CA ARG A 29 20.73 -33.18 4.83
C ARG A 29 21.05 -33.13 3.33
N PRO A 30 20.86 -34.22 2.55
CA PRO A 30 21.13 -34.17 1.11
C PRO A 30 20.18 -33.24 0.34
N ALA A 31 18.94 -33.04 0.80
CA ALA A 31 18.03 -32.05 0.20
C ALA A 31 18.49 -30.61 0.46
N LYS A 32 18.99 -30.33 1.66
CA LYS A 32 19.61 -29.04 2.04
C LYS A 32 20.90 -28.80 1.27
N ASP A 33 21.76 -29.82 1.15
CA ASP A 33 23.05 -29.72 0.48
C ASP A 33 22.88 -29.57 -1.05
N ASN A 34 21.91 -30.28 -1.67
CA ASN A 34 21.54 -30.08 -3.07
C ASN A 34 20.91 -28.69 -3.33
N PHE A 35 20.12 -28.15 -2.39
CA PHE A 35 19.55 -26.81 -2.53
C PHE A 35 20.60 -25.70 -2.38
N ILE A 36 21.58 -25.88 -1.49
CA ILE A 36 22.73 -24.97 -1.31
C ILE A 36 23.67 -25.04 -2.53
N ALA A 37 23.86 -26.23 -3.12
CA ALA A 37 24.74 -26.40 -4.30
C ALA A 37 24.16 -25.82 -5.60
N THR A 38 22.83 -25.62 -5.68
CA THR A 38 22.17 -25.12 -6.91
C THR A 38 22.26 -23.59 -7.04
N TYR A 39 22.62 -22.86 -5.97
CA TYR A 39 22.66 -21.39 -5.96
C TYR A 39 23.89 -20.88 -5.19
N PRO A 40 25.01 -20.57 -5.86
CA PRO A 40 26.22 -20.11 -5.18
C PRO A 40 26.02 -18.68 -4.66
N ASP A 41 26.37 -18.45 -3.40
CA ASP A 41 26.65 -17.17 -2.73
C ASP A 41 26.04 -15.91 -3.38
N ASN A 42 24.71 -15.77 -3.34
CA ASN A 42 24.07 -14.51 -3.66
C ASN A 42 24.44 -13.46 -2.59
N PHE A 43 24.86 -12.28 -3.02
CA PHE A 43 25.24 -11.14 -2.18
C PHE A 43 24.21 -10.79 -1.08
N ILE A 44 22.92 -11.02 -1.35
CA ILE A 44 21.82 -10.81 -0.40
C ILE A 44 21.89 -11.79 0.80
N CYS A 45 22.35 -13.03 0.60
CA CYS A 45 22.53 -14.00 1.69
C CYS A 45 23.60 -13.55 2.68
N THR A 46 24.66 -12.89 2.21
CA THR A 46 25.75 -12.36 3.03
C THR A 46 25.32 -11.15 3.86
N LEU A 47 24.44 -10.30 3.33
CA LEU A 47 23.89 -9.15 4.05
C LEU A 47 22.96 -9.56 5.21
N PHE A 48 22.16 -10.62 5.03
CA PHE A 48 21.17 -11.05 6.02
C PHE A 48 21.75 -11.93 7.14
N THR A 49 22.76 -12.74 6.88
CA THR A 49 23.41 -13.64 7.86
C THR A 49 24.11 -12.91 9.00
N ARG A 50 24.40 -11.61 8.85
CA ARG A 50 25.06 -10.77 9.87
C ARG A 50 24.19 -10.46 11.10
N ASN A 51 22.86 -10.65 11.05
CA ASN A 51 21.93 -10.18 12.10
C ASN A 51 21.43 -11.22 13.12
N ARG A 52 21.95 -12.47 13.15
CA ARG A 52 21.73 -13.51 14.20
C ARG A 52 20.31 -13.64 14.82
N MET A 53 19.24 -13.41 14.05
CA MET A 53 17.85 -13.44 14.54
C MET A 53 17.10 -14.73 14.14
N PHE A 54 17.57 -15.46 13.12
CA PHE A 54 16.89 -16.65 12.58
C PHE A 54 17.85 -17.80 12.22
N SER A 55 17.31 -19.01 11.99
CA SER A 55 18.11 -20.14 11.51
C SER A 55 18.68 -19.86 10.11
N PRO A 56 19.87 -20.37 9.76
CA PRO A 56 20.47 -20.13 8.45
C PRO A 56 19.53 -20.45 7.27
N SER A 57 18.77 -21.55 7.37
CA SER A 57 17.79 -21.95 6.34
C SER A 57 16.68 -20.92 6.12
N LEU A 58 16.24 -20.21 7.17
CA LEU A 58 15.20 -19.19 7.02
C LEU A 58 15.75 -17.94 6.33
N TYR A 59 17.01 -17.58 6.57
CA TYR A 59 17.65 -16.46 5.87
C TYR A 59 17.78 -16.71 4.38
N TYR A 60 18.19 -17.91 3.97
CA TYR A 60 18.23 -18.28 2.55
C TYR A 60 16.85 -18.26 1.90
N ALA A 61 15.82 -18.79 2.58
CA ALA A 61 14.44 -18.75 2.07
C ALA A 61 13.93 -17.31 1.89
N LEU A 62 14.23 -16.41 2.84
CA LEU A 62 13.86 -15.00 2.76
C LEU A 62 14.60 -14.26 1.64
N ALA A 63 15.91 -14.49 1.48
CA ALA A 63 16.68 -13.89 0.39
C ALA A 63 16.13 -14.30 -0.99
N VAL A 64 15.85 -15.59 -1.19
CA VAL A 64 15.26 -16.08 -2.45
C VAL A 64 13.87 -15.49 -2.69
N ALA A 65 13.06 -15.32 -1.64
CA ALA A 65 11.75 -14.71 -1.77
C ALA A 65 11.85 -13.23 -2.18
N ILE A 66 12.81 -12.48 -1.60
CA ILE A 66 13.07 -11.08 -1.95
C ILE A 66 13.53 -10.98 -3.41
N ASP A 67 14.47 -11.83 -3.84
CA ASP A 67 14.94 -11.85 -5.23
C ASP A 67 13.80 -12.11 -6.23
N ARG A 68 12.92 -13.07 -5.92
CA ARG A 68 11.74 -13.38 -6.76
C ARG A 68 10.75 -12.23 -6.79
N TYR A 69 10.47 -11.63 -5.64
CA TYR A 69 9.58 -10.47 -5.54
C TYR A 69 10.13 -9.27 -6.33
N GLN A 70 11.43 -9.00 -6.21
CA GLN A 70 12.11 -7.96 -6.98
C GLN A 70 12.01 -8.19 -8.49
N GLY A 71 12.23 -9.42 -8.95
CA GLY A 71 12.05 -9.79 -10.35
C GLY A 71 10.61 -9.56 -10.83
N PHE A 72 9.62 -9.88 -10.00
CA PHE A 72 8.21 -9.63 -10.31
C PHE A 72 7.90 -8.13 -10.42
N ILE A 73 8.35 -7.30 -9.49
CA ILE A 73 8.12 -5.85 -9.55
C ILE A 73 8.77 -5.25 -10.80
N ILE A 74 10.01 -5.65 -11.13
CA ILE A 74 10.68 -5.15 -12.35
C ILE A 74 9.90 -5.56 -13.60
N LEU A 75 9.39 -6.79 -13.67
CA LEU A 75 8.55 -7.23 -14.77
C LEU A 75 7.26 -6.40 -14.89
N MET A 76 6.59 -6.14 -13.78
CA MET A 76 5.39 -5.30 -13.74
C MET A 76 5.70 -3.87 -14.20
N TYR A 77 6.78 -3.27 -13.70
CA TYR A 77 7.25 -1.95 -14.12
C TYR A 77 7.52 -1.87 -15.62
N LEU A 78 8.20 -2.87 -16.21
CA LEU A 78 8.44 -2.93 -17.65
C LEU A 78 7.14 -3.02 -18.45
N PHE A 79 6.18 -3.80 -17.94
CA PHE A 79 4.86 -3.94 -18.57
C PHE A 79 4.04 -2.65 -18.52
N GLU A 80 3.99 -1.98 -17.38
CA GLU A 80 3.30 -0.69 -17.22
C GLU A 80 3.97 0.39 -18.07
N THR A 81 5.30 0.46 -18.05
CA THR A 81 6.08 1.37 -18.92
C THR A 81 5.77 1.13 -20.40
N TYR A 82 5.63 -0.14 -20.82
CA TYR A 82 5.22 -0.47 -22.18
C TYR A 82 3.82 0.07 -22.53
N LEU A 83 2.85 -0.08 -21.63
CA LEU A 83 1.50 0.48 -21.83
C LEU A 83 1.53 2.00 -21.91
N ASP A 84 2.28 2.64 -21.02
CA ASP A 84 2.42 4.09 -20.99
C ASP A 84 3.11 4.63 -22.25
N LEU A 85 4.11 3.92 -22.79
CA LEU A 85 4.76 4.29 -24.04
C LEU A 85 3.77 4.24 -25.21
N ARG A 86 2.89 3.25 -25.25
CA ARG A 86 1.82 3.16 -26.27
C ARG A 86 0.80 4.28 -26.11
N GLN A 87 0.42 4.60 -24.88
CA GLN A 87 -0.47 5.72 -24.60
C GLN A 87 0.18 7.05 -24.99
N HIS A 88 1.46 7.22 -24.68
CA HIS A 88 2.24 8.42 -25.02
C HIS A 88 2.37 8.61 -26.54
N ALA A 89 2.66 7.53 -27.27
CA ALA A 89 2.68 7.56 -28.74
C ALA A 89 1.33 7.98 -29.33
N THR A 90 0.23 7.53 -28.74
CA THR A 90 -1.13 7.92 -29.15
C THR A 90 -1.41 9.40 -28.85
N LEU A 91 -0.97 9.91 -27.70
CA LEU A 91 -1.11 11.32 -27.33
C LEU A 91 -0.30 12.26 -28.23
N ASN A 92 0.76 11.78 -28.87
CA ASN A 92 1.55 12.55 -29.83
C ASN A 92 0.86 12.72 -31.20
N LEU A 93 -0.19 11.94 -31.49
CA LEU A 93 -0.94 12.09 -32.73
C LEU A 93 -1.70 13.42 -32.72
N PRO A 94 -1.51 14.28 -33.74
CA PRO A 94 -2.12 15.61 -33.74
C PRO A 94 -3.60 15.61 -34.14
N THR A 95 -4.14 14.46 -34.56
CA THR A 95 -5.45 14.32 -35.18
C THR A 95 -6.56 14.15 -34.16
N LEU A 96 -7.64 14.91 -34.33
CA LEU A 96 -8.89 14.67 -33.63
C LEU A 96 -9.55 13.41 -34.20
N PRO A 97 -10.00 12.45 -33.37
CA PRO A 97 -10.76 11.30 -33.85
C PRO A 97 -12.09 11.75 -34.47
N LYS A 98 -12.47 11.16 -35.61
CA LYS A 98 -13.70 11.51 -36.36
C LYS A 98 -14.98 11.47 -35.52
N THR A 99 -15.03 10.62 -34.50
CA THR A 99 -16.17 10.49 -33.59
C THR A 99 -16.34 11.68 -32.63
N LEU A 100 -15.31 12.51 -32.47
CA LEU A 100 -15.29 13.68 -31.58
C LEU A 100 -15.41 15.00 -32.36
N GLU A 101 -15.40 14.94 -33.69
CA GLU A 101 -15.65 16.10 -34.54
C GLU A 101 -17.05 16.66 -34.26
N GLY A 102 -17.14 17.96 -33.96
CA GLY A 102 -18.39 18.64 -33.59
C GLY A 102 -18.79 18.55 -32.11
N VAL A 103 -18.18 17.65 -31.32
CA VAL A 103 -18.41 17.57 -29.85
C VAL A 103 -17.40 18.41 -29.07
N ILE A 104 -16.15 18.43 -29.53
CA ILE A 104 -15.04 19.13 -28.88
C ILE A 104 -14.40 20.10 -29.88
N SER A 105 -14.17 21.35 -29.46
CA SER A 105 -13.42 22.31 -30.27
C SER A 105 -11.94 21.93 -30.37
N GLN A 106 -11.32 22.23 -31.52
CA GLN A 106 -9.91 21.92 -31.76
C GLN A 106 -8.98 22.52 -30.70
N GLU A 107 -9.24 23.76 -30.26
CA GLU A 107 -8.48 24.44 -29.20
C GLU A 107 -8.53 23.66 -27.87
N LYS A 108 -9.71 23.16 -27.48
CA LYS A 108 -9.88 22.40 -26.24
C LYS A 108 -9.18 21.05 -26.32
N PHE A 109 -9.19 20.42 -27.49
CA PHE A 109 -8.45 19.19 -27.74
C PHE A 109 -6.94 19.40 -27.62
N GLU A 110 -6.39 20.44 -28.24
CA GLU A 110 -4.96 20.76 -28.16
C GLU A 110 -4.51 21.07 -26.73
N LYS A 111 -5.31 21.82 -25.97
CA LYS A 111 -5.04 22.10 -24.56
C LYS A 111 -5.05 20.82 -23.70
N PHE A 112 -6.01 19.93 -23.94
CA PHE A 112 -6.07 18.63 -23.26
C PHE A 112 -4.90 17.72 -23.62
N ARG A 113 -4.51 17.70 -24.90
CA ARG A 113 -3.36 16.95 -25.40
C ARG A 113 -2.06 17.43 -24.76
N ALA A 114 -1.82 18.74 -24.76
CA ALA A 114 -0.65 19.34 -24.12
C ALA A 114 -0.58 18.97 -22.63
N TYR A 115 -1.68 19.12 -21.89
CA TYR A 115 -1.77 18.69 -20.50
C TYR A 115 -1.44 17.21 -20.30
N SER A 116 -2.00 16.35 -21.13
CA SER A 116 -1.82 14.89 -21.05
C SER A 116 -0.37 14.47 -21.34
N LEU A 117 0.30 15.13 -22.31
CA LEU A 117 1.71 14.90 -22.61
C LEU A 117 2.61 15.29 -21.43
N TYR A 118 2.42 16.50 -20.86
CA TYR A 118 3.19 16.92 -19.67
C TYR A 118 2.97 15.98 -18.48
N LYS A 119 1.72 15.54 -18.26
CA LYS A 119 1.40 14.58 -17.21
C LYS A 119 2.07 13.22 -17.45
N SER A 120 2.07 12.74 -18.70
CA SER A 120 2.69 11.47 -19.09
C SER A 120 4.21 11.51 -18.89
N HIS A 121 4.90 12.58 -19.31
CA HIS A 121 6.35 12.73 -19.06
C HIS A 121 6.68 12.71 -17.57
N PHE A 122 5.91 13.42 -16.76
CA PHE A 122 6.09 13.42 -15.32
C PHE A 122 5.85 12.03 -14.71
N HIS A 123 4.83 11.31 -15.19
CA HIS A 123 4.53 9.96 -14.73
C HIS A 123 5.70 9.00 -14.98
N PHE A 124 6.30 9.01 -16.17
CA PHE A 124 7.49 8.18 -16.44
C PHE A 124 8.65 8.45 -15.47
N VAL A 125 8.93 9.72 -15.19
CA VAL A 125 10.00 10.09 -14.25
C VAL A 125 9.65 9.66 -12.82
N HIS A 126 8.39 9.87 -12.41
CA HIS A 126 7.89 9.47 -11.11
C HIS A 126 8.03 7.96 -10.91
N GLU A 127 7.46 7.15 -11.80
CA GLU A 127 7.50 5.68 -11.68
C GLU A 127 8.92 5.15 -11.70
N PHE A 128 9.80 5.73 -12.53
CA PHE A 128 11.21 5.36 -12.54
C PHE A 128 11.92 5.63 -11.21
N VAL A 129 11.65 6.76 -10.56
CA VAL A 129 12.21 7.05 -9.24
C VAL A 129 11.60 6.15 -8.17
N THR A 130 10.29 5.91 -8.23
CA THR A 130 9.57 5.03 -7.29
C THR A 130 10.14 3.61 -7.33
N ILE A 131 10.31 3.02 -8.51
CA ILE A 131 10.88 1.66 -8.62
C ILE A 131 12.31 1.61 -8.08
N LEU A 132 13.13 2.65 -8.28
CA LEU A 132 14.48 2.70 -7.72
C LEU A 132 14.45 2.77 -6.19
N ILE A 133 13.56 3.59 -5.61
CA ILE A 133 13.39 3.70 -4.16
C ILE A 133 12.89 2.38 -3.58
N ASP A 134 11.87 1.77 -4.15
CA ASP A 134 11.32 0.50 -3.68
C ASP A 134 12.34 -0.64 -3.76
N SER A 135 13.07 -0.71 -4.87
CA SER A 135 14.17 -1.67 -5.05
C SER A 135 15.27 -1.46 -4.01
N ALA A 136 15.64 -0.20 -3.73
CA ALA A 136 16.62 0.12 -2.70
C ALA A 136 16.10 -0.24 -1.29
N ILE A 137 14.83 0.00 -0.99
CA ILE A 137 14.20 -0.35 0.30
C ILE A 137 14.31 -1.86 0.57
N LEU A 138 14.05 -2.68 -0.45
CA LEU A 138 14.14 -4.13 -0.36
C LEU A 138 15.59 -4.59 -0.27
N PHE A 139 16.47 -4.09 -1.15
CA PHE A 139 17.86 -4.51 -1.24
C PHE A 139 18.67 -4.14 0.01
N PHE A 140 18.48 -2.93 0.55
CA PHE A 140 19.16 -2.49 1.78
C PHE A 140 18.45 -2.94 3.06
N GLY A 141 17.31 -3.62 2.96
CA GLY A 141 16.55 -4.09 4.13
C GLY A 141 16.08 -2.93 5.02
N ILE A 142 15.60 -1.84 4.40
CA ILE A 142 15.16 -0.63 5.11
C ILE A 142 13.96 -0.94 6.02
N LEU A 143 13.05 -1.84 5.62
CA LEU A 143 11.91 -2.26 6.44
C LEU A 143 12.35 -2.96 7.76
N PRO A 144 13.20 -4.00 7.74
CA PRO A 144 13.82 -4.53 8.95
C PRO A 144 14.56 -3.48 9.80
N TRP A 145 15.21 -2.51 9.15
CA TRP A 145 15.88 -1.42 9.85
C TRP A 145 14.89 -0.53 10.61
N PHE A 146 13.78 -0.13 9.98
CA PHE A 146 12.70 0.61 10.64
C PHE A 146 12.12 -0.16 11.81
N TRP A 147 11.87 -1.47 11.65
CA TRP A 147 11.40 -2.34 12.73
C TRP A 147 12.38 -2.44 13.90
N LYS A 148 13.69 -2.41 13.62
CA LYS A 148 14.70 -2.38 14.69
C LYS A 148 14.73 -1.03 15.39
N LYS A 149 14.61 0.07 14.64
CA LYS A 149 14.64 1.43 15.17
C LYS A 149 13.40 1.80 15.96
N SER A 150 12.22 1.32 15.59
CA SER A 150 10.99 1.53 16.36
C SER A 150 11.13 1.07 17.81
N ARG A 151 11.85 -0.03 18.08
CA ARG A 151 12.18 -0.48 19.46
C ARG A 151 12.97 0.55 20.27
N THR A 152 13.83 1.33 19.63
CA THR A 152 14.67 2.34 20.30
C THR A 152 13.92 3.65 20.53
N PHE A 153 12.86 3.92 19.77
CA PHE A 153 12.05 5.14 19.92
C PHE A 153 11.01 5.07 21.05
N LEU A 154 10.51 3.88 21.38
CA LEU A 154 9.50 3.70 22.45
C LEU A 154 9.97 4.12 23.86
N PRO A 155 11.20 3.78 24.29
CA PRO A 155 11.69 4.15 25.63
C PRO A 155 11.93 5.65 25.76
N LEU A 156 12.32 6.31 24.66
CA LEU A 156 12.47 7.77 24.60
C LEU A 156 11.16 8.52 24.85
N LEU A 157 10.02 7.88 24.59
CA LEU A 157 8.68 8.42 24.84
C LEU A 157 8.07 7.94 26.18
N GLY A 158 8.83 7.20 26.99
CA GLY A 158 8.37 6.65 28.27
C GLY A 158 7.32 5.53 28.14
N LEU A 159 7.27 4.86 26.98
CA LEU A 159 6.28 3.81 26.69
C LEU A 159 6.89 2.42 26.91
N ASN A 160 6.10 1.49 27.48
CA ASN A 160 6.55 0.12 27.78
C ASN A 160 6.96 -0.66 26.52
N GLU A 161 8.18 -1.19 26.52
CA GLU A 161 8.79 -1.93 25.41
C GLU A 161 8.12 -3.29 25.14
N GLU A 162 7.46 -3.88 26.13
CA GLU A 162 6.87 -5.22 26.03
C GLU A 162 5.54 -5.24 25.27
N ASN A 163 4.92 -4.07 25.07
CA ASN A 163 3.64 -3.95 24.38
C ASN A 163 3.82 -4.06 22.86
N LYS A 164 3.56 -5.26 22.32
CA LYS A 164 3.60 -5.55 20.87
C LYS A 164 2.82 -4.55 20.02
N ILE A 165 1.69 -4.03 20.52
CA ILE A 165 0.83 -3.06 19.83
C ILE A 165 1.56 -1.72 19.63
N LEU A 166 2.16 -1.18 20.70
CA LEU A 166 2.89 0.09 20.64
C LEU A 166 4.10 0.00 19.72
N HIS A 167 4.77 -1.15 19.71
CA HIS A 167 5.87 -1.40 18.78
C HIS A 167 5.43 -1.32 17.31
N THR A 168 4.33 -2.00 16.98
CA THR A 168 3.77 -1.95 15.63
C THR A 168 3.32 -0.55 15.26
N PHE A 169 2.76 0.23 16.18
CA PHE A 169 2.39 1.62 15.93
C PHE A 169 3.59 2.51 15.61
N SER A 170 4.66 2.41 16.40
CA SER A 170 5.88 3.17 16.16
C SER A 170 6.51 2.83 14.80
N PHE A 171 6.51 1.54 14.44
CA PHE A 171 6.94 1.09 13.12
C PHE A 171 6.08 1.68 12.00
N LEU A 172 4.75 1.53 12.07
CA LEU A 172 3.84 2.04 11.05
C LEU A 172 3.89 3.56 10.91
N ALA A 173 3.99 4.29 12.03
CA ALA A 173 4.13 5.74 12.01
C ALA A 173 5.43 6.18 11.31
N SER A 174 6.53 5.48 11.57
CA SER A 174 7.83 5.77 10.93
C SER A 174 7.78 5.54 9.42
N VAL A 175 7.20 4.41 8.98
CA VAL A 175 7.02 4.08 7.56
C VAL A 175 6.07 5.07 6.89
N MET A 176 4.99 5.46 7.56
CA MET A 176 4.05 6.46 7.05
C MET A 176 4.74 7.82 6.85
N ILE A 177 5.54 8.29 7.81
CA ILE A 177 6.29 9.54 7.68
C ILE A 177 7.28 9.46 6.53
N TRP A 178 7.99 8.33 6.38
CA TRP A 178 8.90 8.12 5.27
C TRP A 178 8.20 8.17 3.91
N SER A 179 7.06 7.49 3.75
CA SER A 179 6.24 7.56 2.53
C SER A 179 5.78 9.00 2.25
N GLN A 180 5.32 9.73 3.26
CA GLN A 180 4.96 11.14 3.06
C GLN A 180 6.17 11.97 2.58
N ILE A 181 7.35 11.79 3.16
CA ILE A 181 8.53 12.57 2.73
C ILE A 181 8.93 12.25 1.28
N THR A 182 8.79 11.00 0.86
CA THR A 182 9.19 10.55 -0.49
C THR A 182 8.15 10.92 -1.56
N ASP A 183 6.86 10.82 -1.27
CA ASP A 183 5.78 11.04 -2.24
C ASP A 183 5.35 12.51 -2.35
N GLN A 184 5.48 13.29 -1.27
CA GLN A 184 5.01 14.69 -1.24
C GLN A 184 5.65 15.61 -2.29
N PRO A 185 6.97 15.56 -2.56
CA PRO A 185 7.59 16.39 -3.60
C PRO A 185 6.94 16.21 -4.98
N PHE A 186 6.62 14.96 -5.33
CA PHE A 186 5.97 14.62 -6.59
C PHE A 186 4.51 15.11 -6.64
N SER A 187 3.78 14.95 -5.53
CA SER A 187 2.40 15.45 -5.40
C SER A 187 2.33 16.99 -5.54
N LEU A 188 3.27 17.70 -4.89
CA LEU A 188 3.40 19.15 -4.98
C LEU A 188 3.72 19.60 -6.41
N TYR A 189 4.68 18.95 -7.08
CA TYR A 189 5.03 19.27 -8.45
C TYR A 189 3.85 19.05 -9.42
N SER A 190 3.17 17.91 -9.30
CA SER A 190 2.00 17.59 -10.11
C SER A 190 0.88 18.64 -9.95
N THR A 191 0.63 19.10 -8.72
CA THR A 191 -0.46 20.04 -8.43
C THR A 191 -0.11 21.48 -8.75
N PHE A 192 1.04 21.97 -8.28
CA PHE A 192 1.40 23.39 -8.37
C PHE A 192 2.22 23.75 -9.60
N VAL A 193 2.78 22.78 -10.33
CA VAL A 193 3.50 23.04 -11.60
C VAL A 193 2.66 22.55 -12.78
N ILE A 194 2.34 21.26 -12.84
CA ILE A 194 1.70 20.67 -14.03
C ILE A 194 0.25 21.15 -14.18
N LYS A 195 -0.58 20.98 -13.14
CA LYS A 195 -1.99 21.42 -13.19
C LYS A 195 -2.11 22.94 -13.20
N ALA A 196 -1.24 23.66 -12.50
CA ALA A 196 -1.26 25.12 -12.48
C ALA A 196 -0.94 25.72 -13.85
N ARG A 197 0.07 25.20 -14.56
CA ARG A 197 0.45 25.66 -15.92
C ARG A 197 -0.72 25.56 -16.92
N HIS A 198 -1.59 24.56 -16.75
CA HIS A 198 -2.75 24.35 -17.63
C HIS A 198 -4.04 25.00 -17.12
N GLY A 199 -3.99 25.72 -15.99
CA GLY A 199 -5.15 26.38 -15.37
C GLY A 199 -6.14 25.44 -14.69
N PHE A 200 -5.77 24.17 -14.48
CA PHE A 200 -6.59 23.17 -13.79
C PHE A 200 -6.44 23.22 -12.27
N ASN A 201 -5.39 23.84 -11.74
CA ASN A 201 -5.23 23.96 -10.30
C ASN A 201 -6.16 25.04 -9.73
N LYS A 202 -6.99 24.65 -8.76
CA LYS A 202 -7.83 25.54 -7.95
C LYS A 202 -7.47 25.49 -6.46
N GLN A 203 -6.49 24.68 -6.08
CA GLN A 203 -6.05 24.51 -4.70
C GLN A 203 -4.94 25.52 -4.38
N THR A 204 -5.02 26.11 -3.18
CA THR A 204 -3.93 26.92 -2.62
C THR A 204 -2.95 26.05 -1.85
N ILE A 205 -1.71 26.52 -1.67
CA ILE A 205 -0.69 25.79 -0.91
C ILE A 205 -1.12 25.52 0.53
N TRP A 206 -1.80 26.49 1.15
CA TRP A 206 -2.34 26.35 2.51
C TRP A 206 -3.42 25.27 2.59
N LEU A 207 -4.34 25.24 1.61
CA LEU A 207 -5.39 24.23 1.56
C LEU A 207 -4.78 22.82 1.37
N PHE A 208 -3.78 22.70 0.51
CA PHE A 208 -3.07 21.44 0.27
C PHE A 208 -2.47 20.86 1.56
N PHE A 209 -1.68 21.64 2.30
CA PHE A 209 -1.09 21.16 3.56
C PHE A 209 -2.12 20.93 4.66
N LYS A 210 -3.17 21.76 4.71
CA LYS A 210 -4.27 21.55 5.66
C LYS A 210 -4.98 20.22 5.40
N ASP A 211 -5.26 19.88 4.15
CA ASP A 211 -5.91 18.63 3.79
C ASP A 211 -4.97 17.43 3.96
N LEU A 212 -3.66 17.61 3.73
CA LEU A 212 -2.64 16.61 4.07
C LEU A 212 -2.66 16.27 5.56
N ILE A 213 -2.60 17.27 6.44
CA ILE A 213 -2.61 17.07 7.89
C ILE A 213 -3.91 16.42 8.34
N LYS A 214 -5.07 16.86 7.84
CA LYS A 214 -6.36 16.20 8.13
C LYS A 214 -6.35 14.74 7.70
N GLY A 215 -5.79 14.43 6.54
CA GLY A 215 -5.64 13.07 6.02
C GLY A 215 -4.79 12.20 6.95
N ILE A 216 -3.64 12.71 7.39
CA ILE A 216 -2.76 12.02 8.34
C ILE A 216 -3.45 11.81 9.69
N CYS A 217 -4.10 12.84 10.24
CA CYS A 217 -4.84 12.72 11.49
C CYS A 217 -5.96 11.68 11.40
N LEU A 218 -6.71 11.68 10.29
CA LEU A 218 -7.76 10.69 10.06
C LEU A 218 -7.19 9.27 9.94
N ALA A 219 -6.08 9.11 9.20
CA ALA A 219 -5.39 7.82 9.06
C ALA A 219 -4.90 7.29 10.41
N ILE A 220 -4.43 8.16 11.31
CA ILE A 220 -4.04 7.77 12.67
C ILE A 220 -5.27 7.37 13.49
N VAL A 221 -6.31 8.22 13.52
CA VAL A 221 -7.52 7.99 14.33
C VAL A 221 -8.23 6.70 13.93
N LEU A 222 -8.32 6.40 12.63
CA LEU A 222 -8.93 5.16 12.14
C LEU A 222 -7.95 3.99 12.14
N GLY A 223 -6.70 4.21 11.78
CA GLY A 223 -5.70 3.16 11.63
C GLY A 223 -5.31 2.51 12.96
N LEU A 224 -5.15 3.29 14.04
CA LEU A 224 -4.78 2.75 15.35
C LEU A 224 -5.77 1.70 15.90
N PRO A 225 -7.10 1.94 15.96
CA PRO A 225 -8.04 0.93 16.44
C PRO A 225 -8.10 -0.29 15.50
N ILE A 226 -8.03 -0.08 14.18
CA ILE A 226 -8.03 -1.17 13.20
C ILE A 226 -6.80 -2.08 13.40
N VAL A 227 -5.61 -1.49 13.46
CA VAL A 227 -4.36 -2.24 13.66
C VAL A 227 -4.34 -2.94 15.02
N SER A 228 -4.85 -2.29 16.08
CA SER A 228 -4.99 -2.93 17.40
C SER A 228 -5.86 -4.17 17.35
N ALA A 229 -7.04 -4.06 16.72
CA ALA A 229 -7.98 -5.17 16.59
C ALA A 229 -7.34 -6.34 15.82
N ILE A 230 -6.63 -6.06 14.73
CA ILE A 230 -5.93 -7.09 13.93
C ILE A 230 -4.87 -7.81 14.79
N ILE A 231 -4.09 -7.09 15.59
CA ILE A 231 -3.07 -7.69 16.46
C ILE A 231 -3.71 -8.56 17.56
N VAL A 232 -4.87 -8.16 18.10
CA VAL A 232 -5.59 -8.97 19.09
C VAL A 232 -6.14 -10.26 18.47
N ILE A 233 -6.61 -10.20 17.23
CA ILE A 233 -7.15 -11.37 16.50
C ILE A 233 -6.03 -12.36 16.09
N SER A 234 -4.76 -11.94 16.05
CA SER A 234 -3.67 -12.68 15.41
C SER A 234 -3.13 -13.91 16.18
N GLY A 235 -3.95 -14.62 16.96
CA GLY A 235 -3.52 -15.64 17.92
C GLY A 235 -4.15 -17.04 17.84
N GLY A 236 -4.95 -17.36 16.81
CA GLY A 236 -5.72 -18.61 16.75
C GLY A 236 -5.59 -19.43 15.46
N PRO A 237 -5.97 -20.72 15.46
CA PRO A 237 -5.94 -21.58 14.26
C PRO A 237 -6.93 -21.12 13.17
N TYR A 238 -7.97 -20.38 13.53
CA TYR A 238 -8.98 -19.82 12.62
C TYR A 238 -8.76 -18.33 12.32
N LEU A 239 -7.52 -17.83 12.45
CA LEU A 239 -7.15 -16.43 12.21
C LEU A 239 -7.72 -15.88 10.91
N ALA A 240 -7.65 -16.65 9.82
CA ALA A 240 -8.13 -16.21 8.51
C ALA A 240 -9.63 -15.87 8.51
N ILE A 241 -10.46 -16.67 9.18
CA ILE A 241 -11.92 -16.47 9.22
C ILE A 241 -12.25 -15.26 10.09
N TYR A 242 -11.60 -15.13 11.25
CA TYR A 242 -11.83 -13.97 12.14
C TYR A 242 -11.36 -12.67 11.52
N LEU A 243 -10.20 -12.66 10.87
CA LEU A 243 -9.71 -11.47 10.16
C LEU A 243 -10.62 -11.13 8.98
N TRP A 244 -11.07 -12.12 8.22
CA TRP A 244 -12.01 -11.90 7.12
C TRP A 244 -13.33 -11.29 7.61
N ALA A 245 -13.93 -11.86 8.67
CA ALA A 245 -15.17 -11.37 9.24
C ALA A 245 -15.02 -9.93 9.76
N PHE A 246 -13.92 -9.64 10.46
CA PHE A 246 -13.60 -8.29 10.93
C PHE A 246 -13.44 -7.29 9.77
N MET A 247 -12.68 -7.65 8.73
CA MET A 247 -12.48 -6.77 7.56
C MET A 247 -13.78 -6.55 6.78
N PHE A 248 -14.65 -7.56 6.72
CA PHE A 248 -15.95 -7.47 6.09
C PHE A 248 -16.86 -6.50 6.85
N GLU A 249 -16.98 -6.65 8.18
CA GLU A 249 -17.77 -5.77 9.03
C GLU A 249 -17.24 -4.33 8.99
N LEU A 250 -15.92 -4.15 9.10
CA LEU A 250 -15.27 -2.85 8.96
C LEU A 250 -15.60 -2.20 7.62
N SER A 251 -15.64 -2.96 6.53
CA SER A 251 -15.98 -2.45 5.19
C SER A 251 -17.41 -1.92 5.13
N LEU A 252 -18.38 -2.64 5.72
CA LEU A 252 -19.78 -2.19 5.80
C LEU A 252 -19.93 -0.92 6.64
N VAL A 253 -19.25 -0.87 7.78
CA VAL A 253 -19.22 0.30 8.66
C VAL A 253 -18.63 1.51 7.92
N MET A 254 -17.48 1.33 7.25
CA MET A 254 -16.81 2.40 6.50
C MET A 254 -17.64 2.89 5.31
N MET A 255 -18.38 2.00 4.63
CA MET A 255 -19.31 2.40 3.55
C MET A 255 -20.39 3.37 4.05
N THR A 256 -20.82 3.23 5.32
CA THR A 256 -21.82 4.10 5.94
C THR A 256 -21.18 5.37 6.51
N ILE A 257 -20.06 5.24 7.22
CA ILE A 257 -19.37 6.35 7.90
C ILE A 257 -18.74 7.33 6.90
N TYR A 258 -18.17 6.82 5.79
CA TYR A 258 -17.43 7.64 4.85
C TYR A 258 -18.22 8.84 4.30
N PRO A 259 -19.39 8.67 3.67
CA PRO A 259 -20.14 9.80 3.11
C PRO A 259 -20.73 10.73 4.17
N ILE A 260 -20.93 10.25 5.41
CA ILE A 260 -21.60 11.00 6.49
C ILE A 260 -20.62 11.83 7.31
N LEU A 261 -19.46 11.26 7.65
CA LEU A 261 -18.51 11.88 8.57
C LEU A 261 -17.20 12.25 7.88
N ILE A 262 -16.66 11.38 7.02
CA ILE A 262 -15.32 11.60 6.44
C ILE A 262 -15.37 12.62 5.31
N ALA A 263 -16.25 12.41 4.32
CA ALA A 263 -16.32 13.29 3.16
C ALA A 263 -16.57 14.77 3.52
N PRO A 264 -17.45 15.11 4.50
CA PRO A 264 -17.69 16.50 4.90
C PRO A 264 -16.51 17.22 5.59
N ILE A 265 -15.53 16.49 6.11
CA ILE A 265 -14.31 17.09 6.71
C ILE A 265 -13.40 17.69 5.62
N PHE A 266 -13.44 17.13 4.42
CA PHE A 266 -12.63 17.55 3.28
C PHE A 266 -13.40 18.45 2.32
N ASN A 267 -14.70 18.24 2.16
CA ASN A 267 -15.51 18.91 1.15
C ASN A 267 -16.69 19.66 1.75
N LYS A 268 -17.03 20.80 1.16
CA LYS A 268 -18.22 21.56 1.52
C LYS A 268 -19.41 21.05 0.72
N PHE A 269 -20.43 20.54 1.41
CA PHE A 269 -21.69 20.13 0.80
C PHE A 269 -22.75 21.23 0.98
N ILE A 270 -23.49 21.50 -0.09
CA ILE A 270 -24.63 22.43 -0.08
C ILE A 270 -25.84 21.65 -0.57
N HIS A 271 -26.96 21.77 0.14
CA HIS A 271 -28.21 21.14 -0.27
C HIS A 271 -28.84 21.92 -1.42
N VAL A 272 -29.07 21.23 -2.53
CA VAL A 272 -29.86 21.75 -3.66
C VAL A 272 -31.18 20.98 -3.69
N TYR A 273 -32.30 21.70 -3.66
CA TYR A 273 -33.62 21.10 -3.78
C TYR A 273 -33.89 20.76 -5.24
N MET A 274 -33.67 19.50 -5.61
CA MET A 274 -34.06 18.99 -6.92
C MET A 274 -35.51 18.47 -6.81
N TYR A 275 -36.46 19.22 -7.37
CA TYR A 275 -37.86 18.81 -7.44
C TYR A 275 -38.07 17.74 -8.54
N CYS A 276 -37.49 16.54 -8.41
CA CYS A 276 -38.03 15.31 -9.02
C CYS A 276 -37.29 14.01 -8.62
N PHE A 277 -38.05 12.91 -8.65
CA PHE A 277 -37.70 11.48 -8.80
C PHE A 277 -36.90 10.72 -7.72
N PHE A 278 -35.92 11.31 -7.01
CA PHE A 278 -35.09 10.57 -6.03
C PHE A 278 -35.25 11.08 -4.59
N LYS A 279 -36.36 10.75 -3.91
CA LYS A 279 -36.58 11.13 -2.50
C LYS A 279 -35.70 10.38 -1.49
N ASN A 280 -35.21 9.18 -1.81
CA ASN A 280 -34.60 8.28 -0.82
C ASN A 280 -33.10 8.04 -0.98
N LYS A 281 -32.42 8.68 -1.94
CA LYS A 281 -30.96 8.52 -2.13
C LYS A 281 -30.27 9.87 -2.25
N ARG A 282 -29.10 9.98 -1.62
CA ARG A 282 -28.21 11.14 -1.80
C ARG A 282 -27.55 11.06 -3.17
N ILE A 283 -27.68 12.12 -3.95
CA ILE A 283 -26.94 12.35 -5.19
C ILE A 283 -25.99 13.52 -4.93
N VAL A 284 -24.71 13.33 -5.22
CA VAL A 284 -23.69 14.38 -5.08
C VAL A 284 -23.32 14.84 -6.49
N LEU A 285 -23.52 16.13 -6.76
CA LEU A 285 -23.13 16.78 -8.01
C LEU A 285 -21.97 17.75 -7.74
N TYR A 286 -21.00 17.77 -8.63
CA TYR A 286 -19.92 18.75 -8.58
C TYR A 286 -20.43 20.12 -9.06
N ASP A 287 -19.99 21.17 -8.38
CA ASP A 287 -20.29 22.57 -8.73
C ASP A 287 -19.89 22.92 -10.16
N THR A 288 -18.73 22.44 -10.59
CA THR A 288 -18.23 22.59 -11.97
C THR A 288 -19.16 21.99 -13.03
N LEU A 289 -19.84 20.88 -12.72
CA LEU A 289 -20.84 20.29 -13.62
C LEU A 289 -22.11 21.12 -13.65
N VAL A 290 -22.57 21.59 -12.49
CA VAL A 290 -23.76 22.46 -12.40
C VAL A 290 -23.53 23.77 -13.18
N GLN A 291 -22.32 24.33 -13.12
CA GLN A 291 -21.95 25.53 -13.89
C GLN A 291 -21.94 25.30 -15.40
N GLN A 292 -21.55 24.10 -15.86
CA GLN A 292 -21.50 23.78 -17.30
C GLN A 292 -22.87 23.55 -17.92
N VAL A 293 -23.79 22.93 -17.17
CA VAL A 293 -25.14 22.59 -17.66
C VAL A 293 -26.11 23.77 -17.54
N GLY A 294 -25.78 24.76 -16.69
CA GLY A 294 -26.64 25.92 -16.41
C GLY A 294 -27.69 25.60 -15.34
N SER A 295 -27.87 26.52 -14.39
CA SER A 295 -28.72 26.33 -13.21
C SER A 295 -30.20 26.06 -13.52
N THR A 296 -30.65 26.39 -14.74
CA THR A 296 -32.05 26.31 -15.18
C THR A 296 -32.49 24.92 -15.60
N GLN A 297 -31.59 24.01 -16.00
CA GLN A 297 -31.98 22.65 -16.41
C GLN A 297 -32.26 21.71 -15.23
N PHE A 298 -31.81 22.06 -14.02
CA PHE A 298 -32.08 21.30 -12.79
C PHE A 298 -33.36 21.75 -12.08
N LEU A 299 -33.96 22.86 -12.51
CA LEU A 299 -35.27 23.33 -12.09
C LEU A 299 -36.27 22.84 -13.14
N CYS A 300 -37.21 21.99 -12.73
CA CYS A 300 -38.32 21.63 -13.61
C CYS A 300 -39.01 22.92 -14.07
N PRO A 301 -39.29 23.11 -15.38
CA PRO A 301 -40.15 24.21 -15.79
C PRO A 301 -41.50 24.05 -15.08
N THR A 302 -41.89 25.10 -14.37
CA THR A 302 -43.20 25.25 -13.71
C THR A 302 -44.33 25.12 -14.71
#